data_AF-A0A946FXH1-F1
#
_entry.id   AF-A0A946FXH1-F1
#
_cell.length_a   1.000
_cell.length_b   1.000
_cell.length_c   1.000
_cell.angle_alpha   90.00
_cell.angle_beta   90.00
_cell.angle_gamma   90.00
#
_symmetry.space_group_name_H-M   'P 1'
#
loop_
_entity.id
_entity.type
_entity.pdbx_description
1 polymer ?
#
loop_
_entity_poly.entity_id
_entity_poly.type
_entity_poly.pdbx_seq_one_letter_code
_entity_poly.pdbx_strand_id
1 'polypeptide(L)' 'MTEANIHPLAIVDPNAQVDFSAHIGPFCIIGPDVVIGPE' A
#
# COMPACT_ATOMS: atom_id res chain seq x y z
N MET A 1 9.75 -3.76 -15.21
CA MET A 1 8.90 -4.20 -14.09
C MET A 1 8.91 -3.10 -13.05
N THR A 2 8.15 -2.06 -13.30
CA THR A 2 8.02 -0.90 -12.40
C THR A 2 6.59 -0.38 -12.56
N GLU A 3 5.61 -1.26 -12.33
CA GLU A 3 4.33 -0.75 -11.89
C GLU A 3 4.54 -0.22 -10.48
N ALA A 4 3.89 0.89 -10.16
CA ALA A 4 3.91 1.43 -8.82
C ALA A 4 3.66 0.28 -7.82
N ASN A 5 4.38 0.29 -6.69
CA ASN A 5 4.26 -0.70 -5.61
C ASN A 5 2.85 -0.77 -4.98
N ILE A 6 1.91 0.04 -5.50
CA ILE A 6 0.49 -0.01 -5.21
C ILE A 6 -0.25 -0.16 -6.54
N HIS A 7 -0.93 -1.29 -6.71
CA HIS A 7 -1.74 -1.54 -7.90
C HIS A 7 -2.85 -0.47 -8.01
N PRO A 8 -3.20 0.04 -9.22
CA PRO A 8 -4.21 1.09 -9.40
C PRO A 8 -5.62 0.77 -8.88
N LEU A 9 -5.92 -0.52 -8.69
CA LEU A 9 -7.19 -1.02 -8.13
C LEU A 9 -7.15 -1.19 -6.60
N ALA A 10 -6.02 -0.89 -5.96
CA ALA A 10 -5.94 -0.85 -4.51
C ALA A 10 -6.48 0.48 -3.99
N ILE A 11 -7.10 0.45 -2.82
CA ILE A 11 -7.56 1.64 -2.09
C ILE A 11 -6.69 1.76 -0.84
N VAL A 12 -5.93 2.84 -0.75
CA VAL A 12 -5.05 3.11 0.38
C VAL A 12 -5.45 4.45 0.98
N ASP A 13 -5.83 4.43 2.25
CA ASP A 13 -6.06 5.67 2.99
C ASP A 13 -4.77 6.50 3.03
N PRO A 14 -4.82 7.82 2.80
CA PRO A 14 -3.63 8.66 2.78
C PRO A 14 -2.89 8.74 4.13
N ASN A 15 -3.51 8.34 5.25
CA ASN A 15 -2.85 8.28 6.55
C ASN A 15 -2.11 6.96 6.80
N ALA A 16 -2.33 5.95 5.95
CA ALA A 16 -1.61 4.69 6.04
C ALA A 16 -0.10 4.89 5.75
N GLN A 17 0.73 4.15 6.45
CA GLN A 17 2.19 4.15 6.26
C GLN A 17 2.59 2.88 5.51
N VAL A 18 3.04 3.03 4.27
CA VAL A 18 3.45 1.90 3.41
C VAL A 18 4.90 2.12 3.00
N ASP A 19 5.77 1.22 3.44
CA ASP A 19 7.17 1.23 3.08
C ASP A 19 7.36 1.00 1.56
N PHE A 20 8.42 1.60 1.01
CA PHE A 20 8.69 1.52 -0.43
C PHE A 20 9.02 0.11 -0.90
N SER A 21 9.37 -0.83 -0.01
CA SER A 21 9.62 -2.22 -0.35
C SER A 21 8.34 -3.07 -0.44
N ALA A 22 7.22 -2.58 0.08
CA ALA A 22 5.95 -3.30 0.06
C ALA A 22 5.38 -3.38 -1.35
N HIS A 23 4.57 -4.41 -1.62
CA HIS A 23 3.78 -4.56 -2.85
C HIS A 23 2.31 -4.71 -2.48
N ILE A 24 1.47 -3.78 -2.92
CA ILE A 24 0.02 -3.80 -2.68
C ILE A 24 -0.68 -4.27 -3.95
N GLY A 25 -1.31 -5.44 -3.88
CA GLY A 25 -2.01 -6.07 -4.99
C GLY A 25 -3.35 -5.40 -5.33
N PRO A 26 -3.96 -5.79 -6.47
CA PRO A 26 -5.29 -5.32 -6.85
C PRO A 26 -6.33 -5.66 -5.77
N PHE A 27 -7.29 -4.75 -5.55
CA PHE A 27 -8.43 -4.93 -4.63
C PHE A 27 -8.09 -4.97 -3.12
N CYS A 28 -6.83 -4.73 -2.74
CA CYS A 28 -6.49 -4.47 -1.34
C CYS A 28 -7.14 -3.16 -0.85
N ILE A 29 -7.55 -3.15 0.42
CA ILE A 29 -8.07 -1.97 1.12
C ILE A 29 -7.23 -1.77 2.38
N ILE A 30 -6.57 -0.61 2.50
CA ILE A 30 -5.70 -0.26 3.63
C ILE A 30 -6.30 0.96 4.34
N GLY A 31 -6.55 0.83 5.64
CA GLY A 31 -7.13 1.89 6.48
C GLY A 31 -6.11 2.88 7.05
N PRO A 32 -6.59 3.98 7.68
CA PRO A 32 -5.77 5.14 8.10
C PRO A 32 -4.68 4.83 9.13
N ASP A 33 -4.85 3.80 9.96
CA ASP A 33 -3.91 3.49 11.07
C ASP A 33 -3.03 2.26 10.78
N VAL A 34 -2.97 1.84 9.51
CA VAL A 34 -2.20 0.67 9.10
C VAL A 34 -0.75 1.06 8.78
N VAL A 35 0.18 0.25 9.29
CA VAL A 35 1.61 0.32 8.95
C VAL A 35 2.00 -0.98 8.24
N ILE A 36 2.58 -0.88 7.05
CA ILE A 36 3.09 -2.00 6.26
C ILE A 36 4.56 -1.75 5.96
N GLY A 37 5.44 -2.59 6.51
CA GLY A 37 6.89 -2.43 6.38
C GLY A 37 7.60 -2.79 7.69
N PRO A 38 8.91 -2.55 7.79
CA PRO A 38 9.63 -2.63 9.06
C PRO A 38 9.07 -1.60 10.06
N GLU A 39 9.28 -1.86 11.37
CA GLU A 39 8.85 -0.97 12.47
C GLU A 39 9.29 0.48 12.29
#